data_AF-A0A7S2SZ38-F1
#
_entry.id   AF-A0A7S2SZ38-F1
#
_cell.length_a   1.000
_cell.length_b   1.000
_cell.length_c   1.000
_cell.angle_alpha   90.00
_cell.angle_beta   90.00
_cell.angle_gamma   90.00
#
_symmetry.space_group_name_H-M   'P 1'
#
loop_
_entity.id
_entity.type
_entity.pdbx_description
1 polymer ?
#
loop_
_entity_poly.entity_id
_entity_poly.type
_entity_poly.pdbx_seq_one_letter_code
_entity_poly.pdbx_strand_id
1 'polypeptide(L)'
;EDQERQRLADFRKREKEEQKRAKQAVLEQIARDKAERQSGAKKAEPAESSEAQRQAEAKRKQRENDSVFGVKPVTIQNNIRDLLVQIKKSYPEEKSAICFKTLNVYCKNLLRVPAEAKFRSINSANKAFVQRVACLEGGEGSQILGLVG
;
A
#
# COMPACT_ATOMS: atom_id res chain seq x y z
N GLU A 1 -8.49 2.60 51.77
CA GLU A 1 -8.85 2.72 50.33
C GLU A 1 -8.15 3.90 49.62
N ASP A 2 -7.87 5.03 50.28
CA ASP A 2 -7.21 6.18 49.64
C ASP A 2 -5.72 5.98 49.28
N GLN A 3 -4.94 5.26 50.10
CA GLN A 3 -3.52 4.98 49.80
C GLN A 3 -3.33 4.12 48.54
N GLU A 4 -4.26 3.21 48.23
CA GLU A 4 -4.18 2.34 47.06
C GLU A 4 -4.50 3.11 45.77
N ARG A 5 -5.45 4.04 45.83
CA ARG A 5 -5.76 4.95 44.72
C ARG A 5 -4.59 5.89 44.39
N GLN A 6 -3.86 6.34 45.41
CA GLN A 6 -2.71 7.22 45.24
C GLN A 6 -1.53 6.50 44.57
N ARG A 7 -1.26 5.23 44.96
CA ARG A 7 -0.24 4.39 44.31
C ARG A 7 -0.54 4.12 42.82
N LEU A 8 -1.80 3.88 42.46
CA LEU A 8 -2.20 3.68 41.05
C LEU A 8 -2.10 4.96 40.22
N ALA A 9 -2.39 6.12 40.81
CA ALA A 9 -2.24 7.41 40.13
C ALA A 9 -0.76 7.73 39.83
N ASP A 10 0.13 7.45 40.79
CA ASP A 10 1.57 7.65 40.63
C ASP A 10 2.18 6.71 39.58
N PHE A 11 1.73 5.46 39.51
CA PHE A 11 2.17 4.50 38.50
C PHE A 11 1.80 4.97 37.08
N ARG A 12 0.54 5.40 36.87
CA ARG A 12 0.07 5.91 35.57
C ARG A 12 0.75 7.20 35.15
N LYS A 13 1.16 8.03 36.11
CA LYS A 13 1.90 9.27 35.84
C LYS A 13 3.32 8.95 35.36
N ARG A 14 4.00 7.98 36.00
CA ARG A 14 5.33 7.51 35.59
C ARG A 14 5.33 6.90 34.18
N GLU A 15 4.36 6.05 33.84
CA GLU A 15 4.26 5.47 32.49
C GLU A 15 4.01 6.54 31.41
N LYS A 16 3.19 7.55 31.68
CA LYS A 16 2.93 8.64 30.74
C LYS A 16 4.15 9.51 30.50
N GLU A 17 4.98 9.73 31.52
CA GLU A 17 6.23 10.48 31.40
C GLU A 17 7.28 9.70 30.60
N GLU A 18 7.36 8.39 30.78
CA GLU A 18 8.25 7.52 30.01
C GLU A 18 7.85 7.43 28.53
N GLN A 19 6.55 7.32 28.24
CA GLN A 19 6.03 7.35 26.86
C GLN A 19 6.25 8.70 26.17
N LYS A 20 6.16 9.82 26.91
CA LYS A 20 6.48 11.15 26.38
C LYS A 20 7.98 11.27 26.09
N ARG A 21 8.84 10.74 26.97
CA ARG A 21 10.30 10.74 26.80
C ARG A 21 10.71 9.91 25.58
N ALA A 22 10.12 8.72 25.40
CA ALA A 22 10.37 7.88 24.23
C ALA A 22 9.92 8.56 22.92
N LYS A 23 8.75 9.21 22.91
CA LYS A 23 8.26 9.96 21.73
C LYS A 23 9.16 11.14 21.37
N GLN A 24 9.65 11.87 22.38
CA GLN A 24 10.56 12.99 22.16
C GLN A 24 11.93 12.53 21.64
N ALA A 25 12.49 11.43 22.17
CA ALA A 25 13.74 10.86 21.69
C ALA A 25 13.66 10.40 20.22
N VAL A 26 12.53 9.79 19.81
CA VAL A 26 12.31 9.39 18.42
C VAL A 26 12.18 10.61 17.49
N LEU A 27 11.47 11.66 17.91
CA LEU A 27 11.36 12.90 17.13
C LEU A 27 12.72 13.60 16.96
N GLU A 28 13.54 13.62 18.01
CA GLU A 28 14.88 14.20 17.95
C GLU A 28 15.80 13.38 17.02
N GLN A 29 15.70 12.05 17.07
CA GLN A 29 16.47 11.18 16.16
C GLN A 29 16.07 11.39 14.69
N ILE A 30 14.77 11.54 14.39
CA ILE A 30 14.27 11.87 13.06
C ILE A 30 14.76 13.26 12.62
N ALA A 31 14.80 14.23 13.53
CA ALA A 31 15.29 15.57 13.23
C ALA A 31 16.79 15.59 12.93
N ARG A 32 17.61 14.84 13.68
CA ARG A 32 19.04 14.67 13.41
C ARG A 32 19.30 13.97 12.08
N ASP A 33 18.59 12.87 11.82
CA ASP A 33 18.69 12.13 10.55
C ASP A 33 18.25 12.98 9.34
N LYS A 34 17.23 13.83 9.50
CA LYS A 34 16.83 14.82 8.48
C LYS A 34 17.89 15.91 8.28
N ALA A 35 18.48 16.42 9.37
CA ALA A 35 19.52 17.43 9.32
C ALA A 35 20.84 16.88 8.74
N GLU A 36 21.17 15.62 9.02
CA GLU A 36 22.34 14.93 8.48
C GLU A 36 22.18 14.66 6.97
N ARG A 37 20.99 14.25 6.51
CA ARG A 37 20.68 14.19 5.07
C ARG A 37 20.78 15.56 4.40
N GLN A 38 20.30 16.61 5.06
CA GLN A 38 20.36 17.97 4.52
C GLN A 38 21.79 18.55 4.53
N SER A 39 22.61 18.15 5.51
CA SER A 39 24.03 18.52 5.64
C SER A 39 24.91 17.77 4.63
N GLY A 40 24.71 16.46 4.47
CA GLY A 40 25.37 15.64 3.46
C GLY A 40 25.04 16.09 2.04
N ALA A 41 23.80 16.50 1.78
CA ALA A 41 23.40 17.10 0.50
C ALA A 41 24.01 18.49 0.25
N LYS A 42 24.41 19.23 1.28
CA LYS A 42 25.10 20.52 1.14
C LYS A 42 26.61 20.39 0.95
N LYS A 43 27.22 19.29 1.40
CA LYS A 43 28.68 19.08 1.30
C LYS A 43 29.11 18.40 -0.01
N ALA A 44 28.16 17.97 -0.84
CA ALA A 44 28.42 17.33 -2.12
C ALA A 44 27.61 18.02 -3.24
N GLU A 45 28.02 19.21 -3.64
CA GLU A 45 27.73 19.73 -4.98
C GLU A 45 28.99 20.39 -5.57
N PRO A 46 29.55 19.85 -6.66
CA PRO A 46 29.91 20.68 -7.79
C PRO A 46 28.62 21.03 -8.55
N ALA A 47 28.44 22.31 -8.87
CA ALA A 47 27.20 22.96 -9.32
C ALA A 47 26.57 22.44 -10.65
N GLU A 48 27.02 21.32 -11.22
CA GLU A 48 26.48 20.73 -12.45
C GLU A 48 25.44 19.62 -12.19
N SER A 49 25.34 19.10 -10.96
CA SER A 49 24.34 18.06 -10.61
C SER A 49 22.93 18.59 -10.37
N SER A 50 22.77 19.87 -10.04
CA SER A 50 21.47 20.44 -9.68
C SER A 50 20.49 20.45 -10.85
N GLU A 51 20.96 20.74 -12.07
CA GLU A 51 20.11 20.73 -13.26
C GLU A 51 19.82 19.31 -13.74
N ALA A 52 20.80 18.41 -13.70
CA ALA A 52 20.61 17.00 -14.04
C ALA A 52 19.68 16.28 -13.05
N GLN A 53 19.78 16.58 -11.75
CA GLN A 53 18.86 16.06 -10.73
C GLN A 53 17.49 16.70 -10.86
N ARG A 54 17.35 18.02 -11.09
CA ARG A 54 16.04 18.64 -11.33
C ARG A 54 15.38 18.09 -12.59
N GLN A 55 16.13 17.86 -13.66
CA GLN A 55 15.63 17.23 -14.88
C GLN A 55 15.29 15.75 -14.64
N ALA A 56 16.07 15.01 -13.86
CA ALA A 56 15.77 13.62 -13.51
C ALA A 56 14.59 13.50 -12.54
N GLU A 57 14.41 14.44 -11.60
CA GLU A 57 13.26 14.56 -10.72
C GLU A 57 12.03 15.01 -11.51
N ALA A 58 12.16 15.93 -12.47
CA ALA A 58 11.09 16.31 -13.37
C ALA A 58 10.69 15.13 -14.27
N LYS A 59 11.65 14.38 -14.83
CA LYS A 59 11.38 13.14 -15.59
C LYS A 59 10.78 12.04 -14.72
N ARG A 60 11.17 11.92 -13.44
CA ARG A 60 10.55 11.00 -12.47
C ARG A 60 9.13 11.43 -12.09
N LYS A 61 8.90 12.71 -11.84
CA LYS A 61 7.56 13.28 -11.55
C LYS A 61 6.64 13.20 -12.77
N GLN A 62 7.19 13.34 -13.97
CA GLN A 62 6.47 13.17 -15.23
C GLN A 62 6.16 11.69 -15.48
N ARG A 63 7.08 10.76 -15.17
CA ARG A 63 6.83 9.30 -15.20
C ARG A 63 5.87 8.82 -14.09
N GLU A 64 5.85 9.48 -12.92
CA GLU A 64 4.84 9.24 -11.87
C GLU A 64 3.45 9.76 -12.31
N ASN A 65 3.39 10.87 -13.04
CA ASN A 65 2.16 11.37 -13.66
C ASN A 65 1.72 10.56 -14.88
N ASP A 66 2.62 9.82 -15.52
CA ASP A 66 2.31 8.87 -16.61
C ASP A 66 1.79 7.52 -16.10
N SER A 67 1.68 7.35 -14.77
CA SER A 67 0.80 6.32 -14.25
C SER A 67 -0.63 6.77 -14.53
N VAL A 68 -1.26 6.13 -15.51
CA VAL A 68 -2.66 6.32 -15.94
C VAL A 68 -3.65 6.35 -14.76
N PHE A 69 -3.24 5.91 -13.57
CA PHE A 69 -4.06 5.79 -12.37
C PHE A 69 -3.77 6.75 -11.21
N GLY A 70 -2.78 7.66 -11.27
CA GLY A 70 -2.60 8.73 -10.25
C GLY A 70 -2.40 8.27 -8.79
N VAL A 71 -2.26 6.95 -8.55
CA VAL A 71 -2.14 6.32 -7.24
C VAL A 71 -0.79 5.63 -7.15
N LYS A 72 -0.09 5.84 -6.02
CA LYS A 72 1.22 5.21 -5.76
C LYS A 72 1.09 3.68 -5.90
N PRO A 73 2.02 3.00 -6.58
CA PRO A 73 1.93 1.55 -6.80
C PRO A 73 1.85 0.75 -5.48
N VAL A 74 2.46 1.27 -4.41
CA VAL A 74 2.38 0.68 -3.05
C VAL A 74 0.96 0.72 -2.49
N THR A 75 0.20 1.78 -2.77
CA THR A 75 -1.20 1.90 -2.31
C THR A 75 -2.08 0.88 -3.02
N ILE A 76 -1.88 0.66 -4.33
CA ILE A 76 -2.63 -0.35 -5.10
C ILE A 76 -2.36 -1.76 -4.56
N GLN A 77 -1.10 -2.07 -4.26
CA GLN A 77 -0.72 -3.36 -3.67
C GLN A 77 -1.40 -3.61 -2.31
N ASN A 78 -1.45 -2.60 -1.45
CA ASN A 78 -2.14 -2.69 -0.17
C ASN A 78 -3.64 -2.89 -0.35
N ASN A 79 -4.27 -2.14 -1.26
CA ASN A 79 -5.70 -2.28 -1.56
C ASN A 79 -6.04 -3.71 -2.04
N ILE A 80 -5.24 -4.26 -2.96
CA ILE A 80 -5.42 -5.64 -3.43
C ILE A 80 -5.25 -6.64 -2.27
N ARG A 81 -4.26 -6.44 -1.40
CA ARG A 81 -4.03 -7.29 -0.23
C ARG A 81 -5.25 -7.29 0.70
N ASP A 82 -5.78 -6.10 1.00
CA ASP A 82 -6.90 -5.95 1.93
C ASP A 82 -8.16 -6.63 1.38
N LEU A 83 -8.44 -6.47 0.08
CA LEU A 83 -9.53 -7.16 -0.61
C LEU A 83 -9.36 -8.69 -0.58
N LEU A 84 -8.15 -9.21 -0.82
CA LEU A 84 -7.88 -10.65 -0.73
C LEU A 84 -8.08 -11.19 0.68
N VAL A 85 -7.66 -10.44 1.71
CA VAL A 85 -7.87 -10.80 3.11
C VAL A 85 -9.36 -10.78 3.47
N GLN A 86 -10.12 -9.81 2.97
CA GLN A 86 -11.57 -9.74 3.13
C GLN A 86 -12.25 -10.98 2.52
N ILE A 87 -11.92 -11.34 1.28
CA ILE A 87 -12.47 -12.55 0.63
C ILE A 87 -12.16 -13.81 1.45
N LYS A 88 -10.93 -13.92 1.98
CA LYS A 88 -10.55 -15.08 2.81
C LYS A 88 -11.33 -15.16 4.12
N LYS A 89 -11.76 -14.03 4.70
CA LYS A 89 -12.51 -13.97 5.96
C LYS A 89 -14.01 -14.14 5.77
N SER A 90 -14.56 -13.61 4.68
CA SER A 90 -16.01 -13.54 4.46
C SER A 90 -16.60 -14.81 3.84
N TYR A 91 -15.81 -15.61 3.13
CA TYR A 91 -16.30 -16.76 2.39
C TYR A 91 -15.62 -18.07 2.82
N PRO A 92 -16.26 -19.24 2.61
CA PRO A 92 -15.65 -20.53 2.82
C PRO A 92 -14.33 -20.70 2.05
N GLU A 93 -13.41 -21.49 2.60
CA GLU A 93 -12.09 -21.72 2.01
C GLU A 93 -12.17 -22.26 0.57
N GLU A 94 -13.12 -23.16 0.28
CA GLU A 94 -13.29 -23.69 -1.08
C GLU A 94 -13.66 -22.61 -2.09
N LYS A 95 -14.62 -21.74 -1.74
CA LYS A 95 -15.07 -20.65 -2.62
C LYS A 95 -13.97 -19.61 -2.83
N SER A 96 -13.30 -19.21 -1.75
CA SER A 96 -12.20 -18.24 -1.83
C SER A 96 -11.01 -18.79 -2.63
N ALA A 97 -10.65 -20.07 -2.45
CA ALA A 97 -9.59 -20.72 -3.22
C ALA A 97 -9.91 -20.80 -4.73
N ILE A 98 -11.15 -21.13 -5.09
CA ILE A 98 -11.60 -21.14 -6.50
C ILE A 98 -11.53 -19.74 -7.11
N CYS A 99 -11.96 -18.71 -6.37
CA CYS A 99 -11.85 -17.33 -6.79
C CYS A 99 -10.39 -16.93 -7.01
N PHE A 100 -9.50 -17.17 -6.03
CA PHE A 100 -8.08 -16.81 -6.14
C PHE A 100 -7.37 -17.51 -7.29
N LYS A 101 -7.67 -18.79 -7.55
CA LYS A 101 -7.15 -19.51 -8.72
C LYS A 101 -7.57 -18.83 -10.01
N THR A 102 -8.84 -18.44 -10.12
CA THR A 102 -9.39 -17.80 -11.32
C THR A 102 -8.80 -16.39 -11.53
N LEU A 103 -8.71 -15.58 -10.47
CA LEU A 103 -8.06 -14.27 -10.49
C LEU A 103 -6.60 -14.38 -10.93
N ASN A 104 -5.86 -15.36 -10.41
CA ASN A 104 -4.47 -15.58 -10.77
C ASN A 104 -4.29 -15.88 -12.27
N VAL A 105 -5.21 -16.62 -12.89
CA VAL A 105 -5.19 -16.88 -14.33
C VAL A 105 -5.40 -15.60 -15.14
N TYR A 106 -6.37 -14.76 -14.76
CA TYR A 106 -6.59 -13.48 -15.45
C TYR A 106 -5.39 -12.56 -15.33
N CYS A 107 -4.83 -12.40 -14.13
CA CYS A 107 -3.62 -11.60 -13.94
C CYS A 107 -2.43 -12.16 -14.74
N LYS A 108 -2.25 -13.49 -14.76
CA LYS A 108 -1.19 -14.13 -15.58
C LYS A 108 -1.36 -13.85 -17.06
N ASN A 109 -2.58 -13.92 -17.59
CA ASN A 109 -2.85 -13.66 -19.00
C ASN A 109 -2.52 -12.19 -19.35
N LEU A 110 -2.93 -11.26 -18.50
CA LEU A 110 -2.63 -9.84 -18.67
C LEU A 110 -1.11 -9.56 -18.62
N LEU A 111 -0.40 -10.17 -17.68
CA LEU A 111 1.06 -10.01 -17.54
C LEU A 111 1.84 -10.68 -18.67
N ARG A 112 1.35 -11.81 -19.20
CA ARG A 112 2.01 -12.54 -20.28
C ARG A 112 1.87 -11.82 -21.62
N VAL A 113 0.70 -11.27 -21.91
CA VAL A 113 0.41 -10.58 -23.18
C VAL A 113 -0.36 -9.29 -22.91
N PRO A 114 0.30 -8.23 -22.42
CA PRO A 114 -0.38 -6.99 -22.04
C PRO A 114 -0.91 -6.18 -23.23
N ALA A 115 -0.38 -6.40 -24.44
CA ALA A 115 -0.82 -5.68 -25.63
C ALA A 115 -2.18 -6.17 -26.18
N GLU A 116 -2.65 -7.34 -25.76
CA GLU A 116 -3.84 -7.94 -26.34
C GLU A 116 -5.11 -7.48 -25.61
N ALA A 117 -5.97 -6.72 -26.31
CA ALA A 117 -7.19 -6.13 -25.75
C ALA A 117 -8.16 -7.17 -25.16
N LYS A 118 -8.17 -8.40 -25.69
CA LYS A 118 -9.02 -9.49 -25.20
C LYS A 118 -8.74 -9.90 -23.75
N PHE A 119 -7.55 -9.62 -23.22
CA PHE A 119 -7.18 -9.91 -21.83
C PHE A 119 -7.38 -8.72 -20.89
N ARG A 120 -7.69 -7.54 -21.43
CA ARG A 120 -8.01 -6.33 -20.67
C ARG A 120 -9.51 -6.16 -20.41
N SER A 121 -10.34 -6.92 -21.12
CA SER A 121 -11.80 -6.90 -20.93
C SER A 121 -12.29 -8.30 -20.60
N ILE A 122 -13.11 -8.40 -19.56
CA ILE A 122 -13.76 -9.64 -19.16
C ILE A 122 -15.24 -9.50 -19.44
N ASN A 123 -15.80 -10.49 -20.13
CA ASN A 123 -17.24 -10.55 -20.34
C ASN A 123 -17.94 -10.94 -19.02
N SER A 124 -18.69 -10.00 -18.44
CA SER A 124 -19.44 -10.17 -17.20
C SER A 124 -20.47 -11.29 -17.26
N ALA A 125 -20.98 -11.63 -18.44
CA ALA A 125 -21.94 -12.71 -18.65
C ALA A 125 -21.28 -14.10 -18.77
N ASN A 126 -19.94 -14.18 -18.76
CA ASN A 126 -19.24 -15.45 -18.80
C ASN A 126 -19.58 -16.29 -17.55
N LYS A 127 -20.19 -17.47 -17.75
CA LYS A 127 -20.59 -18.37 -16.67
C LYS A 127 -19.44 -18.70 -15.71
N ALA A 128 -18.22 -18.91 -16.21
CA ALA A 128 -17.08 -19.22 -15.37
C ALA A 128 -16.66 -18.02 -14.50
N PHE A 129 -16.79 -16.80 -15.02
CA PHE A 129 -16.53 -15.58 -14.26
C PHE A 129 -17.62 -15.38 -13.19
N VAL A 130 -18.89 -15.52 -13.57
CA VAL A 130 -20.02 -15.34 -12.66
C VAL A 130 -19.97 -16.33 -11.50
N GLN A 131 -19.76 -17.62 -11.78
CA GLN A 131 -19.77 -18.66 -10.75
C GLN A 131 -18.57 -18.61 -9.80
N ARG A 132 -17.43 -18.07 -10.23
CA ARG A 132 -16.17 -18.16 -9.47
C ARG A 132 -15.70 -16.85 -8.87
N VAL A 133 -16.05 -15.72 -9.47
CA VAL A 133 -15.56 -14.39 -9.09
C VAL A 133 -16.71 -13.44 -8.79
N ALA A 134 -17.73 -13.38 -9.66
CA ALA A 134 -18.87 -12.48 -9.47
C ALA A 134 -19.93 -13.01 -8.47
N CYS A 135 -19.83 -14.26 -8.03
CA CYS A 135 -20.73 -14.81 -7.00
C CYS A 135 -20.39 -14.31 -5.59
N LEU A 136 -19.29 -13.58 -5.44
CA LEU A 136 -18.91 -12.95 -4.19
C LEU A 136 -19.82 -11.73 -3.98
N GLU A 137 -20.67 -11.80 -2.96
CA GLU A 137 -21.70 -10.78 -2.64
C GLU A 137 -21.11 -9.37 -2.49
N GLY A 138 -19.87 -9.25 -2.02
CA GLY A 138 -19.16 -7.98 -1.85
C GLY A 138 -18.48 -7.43 -3.11
N GLY A 139 -18.53 -8.16 -4.24
CA GLY A 139 -17.92 -7.72 -5.50
C GLY A 139 -16.38 -7.54 -5.45
N GLU A 140 -15.73 -8.02 -4.39
CA GLU A 140 -14.31 -7.78 -4.12
C GLU A 140 -13.43 -8.36 -5.24
N GLY A 141 -13.85 -9.51 -5.80
CA GLY A 141 -13.15 -10.16 -6.90
C GLY A 141 -13.08 -9.29 -8.16
N SER A 142 -14.16 -8.58 -8.49
CA SER A 142 -14.20 -7.65 -9.63
C SER A 142 -13.39 -6.39 -9.37
N GLN A 143 -13.42 -5.88 -8.14
CA GLN A 143 -12.62 -4.72 -7.73
C GLN A 143 -11.11 -4.98 -7.84
N ILE A 144 -10.66 -6.18 -7.44
CA ILE A 144 -9.25 -6.59 -7.60
C ILE A 144 -8.82 -6.51 -9.07
N LEU A 145 -9.66 -6.97 -10.00
CA LEU A 145 -9.34 -6.94 -11.43
C LEU A 145 -9.27 -5.50 -11.96
N GLY A 146 -10.18 -4.62 -11.53
CA GLY A 146 -10.14 -3.20 -11.89
C GLY A 146 -8.91 -2.44 -11.37
N LEU A 147 -8.27 -2.92 -10.30
CA LEU A 147 -7.01 -2.36 -9.80
C LEU A 147 -5.79 -2.84 -10.58
N VAL A 148 -5.90 -3.94 -11.32
CA VAL A 148 -4.77 -4.59 -12.02
C VAL A 148 -4.71 -4.17 -13.49
N GLY A 149 -5.84 -3.88 -14.14
CA GLY A 149 -5.86 -3.31 -15.50
C GLY A 149 -7.16 -3.49 -16.26
#